data_AF-A0A838D9A5-F1
#
_entry.id   AF-A0A838D9A5-F1
#
_cell.length_a   1.000
_cell.length_b   1.000
_cell.length_c   1.000
_cell.angle_alpha   90.00
_cell.angle_beta   90.00
_cell.angle_gamma   90.00
#
_symmetry.space_group_name_H-M   'P 1'
#
loop_
_entity.id
_entity.type
_entity.pdbx_description
1 polymer ?
#
loop_
_entity_poly.entity_id
_entity_poly.type
_entity_poly.pdbx_seq_one_letter_code
_entity_poly.pdbx_strand_id
1 'polypeptide(L)'
;MKRNTNFEFFIISLTGFSVFLILFQYFYDPLGQVLIAVFVFDFIVSIILAFDFAIRIKKSKQGYKYFLTHLYEIPALIPLYTLTLLEANTAYGAGFKSLRLIQIFKFMYILSRTMIMMDEIRNRLVYVVLLSMITVTAGAFTIYVVEHNAPDSKITNLGDAFWWAVVTVTTVGY
;
A
#
# COMPACT_ATOMS: atom_id res chain seq x y z
N MET A 1 1.16 24.97 1.94
CA MET A 1 2.63 24.94 2.09
C MET A 1 3.15 24.05 0.97
N LYS A 2 3.91 24.58 0.00
CA LYS A 2 4.37 23.80 -1.15
C LYS A 2 5.38 22.75 -0.69
N ARG A 3 5.00 21.48 -0.77
CA ARG A 3 5.88 20.33 -0.51
C ARG A 3 6.46 19.88 -1.85
N ASN A 4 7.60 19.19 -1.82
CA ASN A 4 8.21 18.68 -3.05
C ASN A 4 7.24 17.70 -3.72
N THR A 5 6.83 18.02 -4.95
CA THR A 5 5.92 17.21 -5.78
C THR A 5 6.39 15.76 -5.89
N ASN A 6 7.70 15.52 -5.91
CA ASN A 6 8.25 14.17 -5.95
C ASN A 6 7.86 13.32 -4.73
N PHE A 7 7.84 13.93 -3.56
CA PHE A 7 7.52 13.25 -2.31
C PHE A 7 6.03 12.94 -2.21
N GLU A 8 5.18 13.88 -2.64
CA GLU A 8 3.73 13.66 -2.68
C GLU A 8 3.36 12.53 -3.65
N PHE A 9 4.01 12.48 -4.82
CA PHE A 9 3.76 11.43 -5.81
C PHE A 9 4.24 10.06 -5.29
N PHE A 10 5.39 10.01 -4.62
CA PHE A 10 5.88 8.81 -3.93
C PHE A 10 4.84 8.26 -2.94
N ILE A 11 4.28 9.13 -2.10
CA ILE A 11 3.25 8.74 -1.13
C ILE A 11 1.99 8.22 -1.82
N ILE A 12 1.50 8.90 -2.87
CA ILE A 12 0.31 8.45 -3.62
C ILE A 12 0.54 7.07 -4.24
N SER A 13 1.67 6.87 -4.93
CA SER A 13 1.98 5.58 -5.57
C SER A 13 2.09 4.46 -4.54
N LEU A 14 2.74 4.72 -3.40
CA LEU A 14 2.87 3.76 -2.32
C LEU A 14 1.50 3.37 -1.74
N THR A 15 0.63 4.35 -1.50
CA THR A 15 -0.75 4.09 -1.03
C THR A 15 -1.57 3.37 -2.09
N GLY A 16 -1.44 3.72 -3.37
CA GLY A 16 -2.11 3.03 -4.47
C GLY A 16 -1.69 1.56 -4.57
N PHE A 17 -0.42 1.28 -4.34
CA PHE A 17 0.08 -0.09 -4.31
C PHE A 17 -0.42 -0.87 -3.08
N SER A 18 -0.43 -0.25 -1.89
CA SER A 18 -1.07 -0.84 -0.69
C SER A 18 -2.54 -1.19 -0.96
N VAL A 19 -3.29 -0.30 -1.62
CA VAL A 19 -4.67 -0.54 -2.03
C VAL A 19 -4.78 -1.73 -2.99
N PHE A 20 -3.90 -1.82 -3.99
CA PHE A 20 -3.86 -2.98 -4.88
C PHE A 20 -3.64 -4.30 -4.13
N LEU A 21 -2.70 -4.32 -3.17
CA LEU A 21 -2.47 -5.51 -2.34
C LEU A 21 -3.66 -5.87 -1.46
N ILE A 22 -4.38 -4.89 -0.92
CA ILE A 22 -5.61 -5.12 -0.16
C ILE A 22 -6.69 -5.76 -1.04
N LEU A 23 -6.87 -5.26 -2.28
CA LEU A 23 -7.81 -5.86 -3.23
C LEU A 23 -7.37 -7.28 -3.60
N PHE A 24 -6.08 -7.48 -3.86
CA PHE A 24 -5.52 -8.80 -4.15
C PHE A 24 -5.82 -9.78 -3.00
N GLN A 25 -5.55 -9.38 -1.76
CA GLN A 25 -5.88 -10.19 -0.59
C GLN A 25 -7.39 -10.47 -0.50
N TYR A 26 -8.23 -9.49 -0.76
CA TYR A 26 -9.69 -9.65 -0.68
C TYR A 26 -10.24 -10.67 -1.69
N PHE A 27 -9.71 -10.70 -2.91
CA PHE A 27 -10.19 -11.62 -3.97
C PHE A 27 -9.57 -13.01 -3.90
N TYR A 28 -8.29 -13.12 -3.51
CA TYR A 28 -7.53 -14.37 -3.59
C TYR A 28 -7.35 -15.09 -2.25
N ASP A 29 -7.73 -14.45 -1.13
CA ASP A 29 -7.57 -14.94 0.26
C ASP A 29 -6.24 -15.71 0.48
N PRO A 30 -5.09 -15.08 0.19
CA PRO A 30 -3.81 -15.77 0.21
C PRO A 30 -3.49 -16.25 1.63
N LEU A 31 -3.01 -17.49 1.74
CA LEU A 31 -2.61 -18.09 3.01
C LEU A 31 -1.08 -18.12 3.16
N GLY A 32 -0.60 -18.09 4.40
CA GLY A 32 0.83 -18.28 4.71
C GLY A 32 1.70 -17.04 4.44
N GLN A 33 2.81 -17.21 3.72
CA GLN A 33 3.86 -16.19 3.56
C GLN A 33 3.37 -14.92 2.85
N VAL A 34 2.49 -15.06 1.85
CA VAL A 34 1.93 -13.94 1.08
C VAL A 34 1.10 -13.02 1.97
N LEU A 35 0.29 -13.61 2.86
CA LEU A 35 -0.52 -12.85 3.81
C LEU A 35 0.35 -12.01 4.73
N ILE A 36 1.42 -12.62 5.26
CA ILE A 36 2.38 -11.93 6.13
C ILE A 36 3.07 -10.80 5.37
N ALA A 37 3.47 -11.03 4.12
CA ALA A 37 4.11 -10.00 3.31
C ALA A 37 3.17 -8.83 2.99
N VAL A 38 1.89 -9.09 2.68
CA VAL A 38 0.88 -8.05 2.50
C VAL A 38 0.69 -7.25 3.79
N PHE A 39 0.61 -7.91 4.95
CA PHE A 39 0.46 -7.23 6.24
C PHE A 39 1.68 -6.39 6.62
N VAL A 40 2.89 -6.92 6.43
CA VAL A 40 4.13 -6.18 6.70
C VAL A 40 4.22 -4.97 5.77
N PHE A 41 3.93 -5.15 4.48
CA PHE A 41 3.92 -4.04 3.53
C PHE A 41 2.89 -2.98 3.92
N ASP A 42 1.65 -3.37 4.19
CA ASP A 42 0.58 -2.45 4.58
C ASP A 42 0.92 -1.69 5.87
N PHE A 43 1.53 -2.38 6.85
CA PHE A 43 1.98 -1.77 8.10
C PHE A 43 3.05 -0.70 7.86
N ILE A 44 4.02 -0.96 6.98
CA ILE A 44 5.04 0.02 6.60
C ILE A 44 4.39 1.24 5.95
N VAL A 45 3.45 1.04 5.02
CA VAL A 45 2.72 2.15 4.36
C VAL A 45 1.91 2.96 5.37
N SER A 46 1.19 2.30 6.29
CA SER A 46 0.45 2.96 7.35
C SER A 46 1.33 3.82 8.26
N ILE A 47 2.53 3.34 8.63
CA ILE A 47 3.50 4.12 9.39
C ILE A 47 3.94 5.36 8.61
N ILE A 48 4.28 5.19 7.33
CA ILE A 48 4.70 6.29 6.46
C ILE A 48 3.59 7.35 6.37
N LEU A 49 2.34 6.94 6.17
CA LEU A 49 1.18 7.85 6.14
C LEU A 49 0.96 8.54 7.49
N ALA A 50 1.15 7.84 8.61
CA ALA A 50 0.97 8.41 9.94
C ALA A 50 2.04 9.48 10.23
N PHE A 51 3.30 9.22 9.89
CA PHE A 51 4.37 10.22 9.97
C PHE A 51 4.08 11.41 9.05
N ASP A 52 3.62 11.13 7.84
CA ASP A 52 3.28 12.14 6.86
C ASP A 52 2.18 13.09 7.37
N PHE A 53 1.12 12.51 7.96
CA PHE A 53 0.03 13.24 8.60
C PHE A 53 0.49 14.04 9.83
N ALA A 54 1.33 13.45 10.69
CA ALA A 54 1.86 14.12 11.88
C ALA A 54 2.72 15.35 11.51
N ILE A 55 3.55 15.25 10.47
CA ILE A 55 4.34 16.38 9.96
C ILE A 55 3.41 17.48 9.43
N ARG A 56 2.31 17.12 8.73
CA ARG A 56 1.33 18.09 8.23
C ARG A 56 0.62 18.84 9.36
N ILE A 57 0.22 18.14 10.41
CA ILE A 57 -0.42 18.78 11.58
C ILE A 57 0.55 19.77 12.23
N LYS A 58 1.82 19.39 12.45
CA LYS A 58 2.83 20.26 13.06
C LYS A 58 3.15 21.51 12.23
N LYS A 59 3.13 21.38 10.89
CA LYS A 59 3.40 22.50 9.96
C LYS A 59 2.18 23.37 9.69
N SER A 60 0.99 22.89 9.99
CA SER A 60 -0.26 23.64 9.87
C SER A 60 -0.32 24.74 10.94
N LYS A 61 -0.50 25.99 10.51
CA LYS A 61 -0.75 27.13 11.43
C LYS A 61 -2.07 27.00 12.22
N GLN A 62 -2.93 26.03 11.87
CA GLN A 62 -4.28 25.86 12.43
C GLN A 62 -4.41 24.63 13.34
N GLY A 63 -3.30 23.92 13.64
CA GLY A 63 -3.22 22.88 14.67
C GLY A 63 -4.38 21.86 14.63
N TYR A 64 -5.16 21.79 15.72
CA TYR A 64 -6.28 20.85 15.89
C TYR A 64 -7.42 21.02 14.86
N LYS A 65 -7.60 22.22 14.31
CA LYS A 65 -8.63 22.48 13.28
C LYS A 65 -8.27 21.79 11.96
N TYR A 66 -6.98 21.62 11.69
CA TYR A 66 -6.49 20.83 10.56
C TYR A 66 -6.77 19.33 10.75
N PHE A 67 -6.60 18.82 11.98
CA PHE A 67 -6.95 17.44 12.32
C PHE A 67 -8.45 17.15 12.11
N LEU A 68 -9.33 18.04 12.57
CA LEU A 68 -10.79 17.87 12.41
C LEU A 68 -11.28 17.95 10.95
N THR A 69 -10.57 18.69 10.10
CA THR A 69 -10.90 18.78 8.67
C THR A 69 -10.38 17.60 7.85
N HIS A 70 -9.36 16.90 8.35
CA HIS A 70 -8.73 15.75 7.69
C HIS A 70 -9.02 14.42 8.40
N LEU A 71 -10.14 14.33 9.13
CA LEU A 71 -10.55 13.10 9.82
C LEU A 71 -10.70 11.90 8.87
N TYR A 72 -11.01 12.14 7.59
CA TYR A 72 -11.10 11.11 6.56
C TYR A 72 -9.75 10.39 6.31
N GLU A 73 -8.61 10.98 6.68
CA GLU A 73 -7.30 10.35 6.55
C GLU A 73 -7.04 9.35 7.69
N ILE A 74 -7.70 9.48 8.85
CA ILE A 74 -7.47 8.61 10.02
C ILE A 74 -7.79 7.14 9.74
N PRO A 75 -8.95 6.78 9.14
CA PRO A 75 -9.22 5.45 8.63
C PRO A 75 -8.09 4.84 7.79
N ALA A 76 -7.45 5.66 6.95
CA ALA A 76 -6.37 5.21 6.05
C ALA A 76 -5.06 4.93 6.79
N LEU A 77 -4.88 5.45 8.00
CA LEU A 77 -3.70 5.18 8.84
C LEU A 77 -3.76 3.81 9.51
N ILE A 78 -4.95 3.21 9.63
CA ILE A 78 -5.15 1.97 10.37
C ILE A 78 -4.56 0.79 9.56
N PRO A 79 -3.55 0.07 10.08
CA PRO A 79 -2.97 -1.07 9.39
C PRO A 79 -3.97 -2.22 9.30
N LEU A 80 -4.01 -2.91 8.17
CA LEU A 80 -4.90 -4.04 7.91
C LEU A 80 -4.75 -5.15 8.95
N TYR A 81 -3.52 -5.42 9.38
CA TYR A 81 -3.22 -6.39 10.44
C TYR A 81 -4.07 -6.17 11.70
N THR A 82 -4.21 -4.91 12.13
CA THR A 82 -5.00 -4.58 13.33
C THR A 82 -6.48 -4.89 13.16
N LEU A 83 -7.03 -4.66 11.97
CA LEU A 83 -8.42 -5.00 11.64
C LEU A 83 -8.62 -6.52 11.63
N THR A 84 -7.67 -7.27 11.07
CA THR A 84 -7.76 -8.74 11.04
C THR A 84 -7.62 -9.38 12.42
N LEU A 85 -6.82 -8.81 13.32
CA LEU A 85 -6.77 -9.23 14.73
C LEU A 85 -8.09 -8.97 15.47
N LEU A 86 -8.74 -7.84 15.18
CA LEU A 86 -10.06 -7.52 15.74
C LEU A 86 -11.13 -8.48 15.22
N GLU A 87 -11.09 -8.83 13.93
CA GLU A 87 -11.97 -9.83 13.32
C GLU A 87 -11.74 -11.26 13.85
N ALA A 88 -10.49 -11.61 14.18
CA ALA A 88 -10.13 -12.93 14.69
C ALA A 88 -10.70 -13.22 16.10
N ASN A 89 -11.06 -12.19 16.87
CA ASN A 89 -11.74 -12.35 18.15
C ASN A 89 -13.21 -12.75 17.92
N THR A 90 -13.53 -14.00 18.28
CA THR A 90 -14.79 -14.71 18.00
C THR A 90 -16.06 -14.04 18.57
N ALA A 91 -15.92 -13.13 19.54
CA ALA A 91 -17.05 -12.37 20.08
C ALA A 91 -17.68 -11.39 19.07
N TYR A 92 -16.95 -11.03 18.01
CA TYR A 92 -17.30 -9.92 17.13
C TYR A 92 -17.03 -10.21 15.62
N GLY A 93 -16.33 -11.29 15.29
CA GLY A 93 -15.77 -11.55 13.95
C GLY A 93 -16.73 -11.51 12.74
N ALA A 94 -18.03 -11.77 12.92
CA ALA A 94 -18.99 -11.70 11.80
C ALA A 94 -19.40 -10.26 11.43
N GLY A 95 -19.58 -9.38 12.42
CA GLY A 95 -19.97 -7.98 12.19
C GLY A 95 -18.82 -7.11 11.69
N PHE A 96 -17.60 -7.43 12.14
CA PHE A 96 -16.42 -6.61 11.88
C PHE A 96 -15.62 -7.01 10.63
N LYS A 97 -16.01 -8.06 9.88
CA LYS A 97 -15.51 -8.26 8.49
C LYS A 97 -15.72 -7.01 7.62
N SER A 98 -16.77 -6.24 7.92
CA SER A 98 -17.05 -4.96 7.28
C SER A 98 -16.02 -3.86 7.59
N LEU A 99 -15.18 -4.01 8.63
CA LEU A 99 -14.11 -3.05 8.94
C LEU A 99 -13.07 -2.95 7.83
N ARG A 100 -12.91 -3.97 6.98
CA ARG A 100 -12.05 -3.85 5.80
C ARG A 100 -12.49 -2.71 4.88
N LEU A 101 -13.78 -2.33 4.90
CA LEU A 101 -14.29 -1.18 4.15
C LEU A 101 -13.71 0.15 4.65
N ILE A 102 -13.16 0.22 5.86
CA ILE A 102 -12.42 1.41 6.35
C ILE A 102 -11.21 1.70 5.45
N GLN A 103 -10.67 0.68 4.75
CA GLN A 103 -9.60 0.88 3.79
C GLN A 103 -10.07 1.64 2.53
N ILE A 104 -11.37 1.81 2.30
CA ILE A 104 -11.89 2.64 1.20
C ILE A 104 -11.44 4.10 1.33
N PHE A 105 -11.17 4.54 2.56
CA PHE A 105 -10.64 5.88 2.82
C PHE A 105 -9.21 6.06 2.29
N LYS A 106 -8.43 4.99 2.05
CA LYS A 106 -7.15 5.07 1.31
C LYS A 106 -7.37 5.51 -0.13
N PHE A 107 -8.47 5.10 -0.78
CA PHE A 107 -8.85 5.62 -2.10
C PHE A 107 -9.23 7.10 -2.03
N MET A 108 -10.00 7.49 -1.02
CA MET A 108 -10.34 8.91 -0.81
C MET A 108 -9.08 9.77 -0.59
N TYR A 109 -8.10 9.25 0.16
CA TYR A 109 -6.80 9.87 0.36
C TYR A 109 -6.03 10.03 -0.96
N ILE A 110 -5.98 8.99 -1.79
CA ILE A 110 -5.35 9.05 -3.11
C ILE A 110 -6.04 10.10 -3.97
N LEU A 111 -7.37 10.08 -4.07
CA LEU A 111 -8.15 11.01 -4.89
C LEU A 111 -7.97 12.46 -4.47
N SER A 112 -8.01 12.75 -3.16
CA SER A 112 -7.79 14.11 -2.66
C SER A 112 -6.37 14.60 -2.96
N ARG A 113 -5.38 13.70 -2.83
CA ARG A 113 -3.98 13.99 -3.14
C ARG A 113 -3.73 14.19 -4.63
N THR A 114 -4.29 13.36 -5.50
CA THR A 114 -4.10 13.48 -6.95
C THR A 114 -4.67 14.79 -7.47
N MET A 115 -5.84 15.23 -6.98
CA MET A 115 -6.42 16.52 -7.38
C MET A 115 -5.51 17.71 -7.03
N ILE A 116 -4.81 17.67 -5.90
CA ILE A 116 -3.86 18.72 -5.49
C ILE A 116 -2.60 18.71 -6.36
N MET A 117 -2.23 17.55 -6.92
CA MET A 117 -1.00 17.35 -7.69
C MET A 117 -1.15 17.53 -9.20
N MET A 118 -2.38 17.51 -9.74
CA MET A 118 -2.63 17.65 -11.17
C MET A 118 -2.02 18.94 -11.75
N ASP A 119 -1.82 19.97 -10.94
CA ASP A 119 -1.22 21.24 -11.35
C ASP A 119 0.34 21.23 -11.39
N GLU A 120 1.01 20.22 -10.83
CA GLU A 120 2.49 20.21 -10.63
C GLU A 120 3.25 19.11 -11.40
N ILE A 121 2.59 18.37 -12.30
CA ILE A 121 3.18 17.19 -12.98
C ILE A 121 4.30 17.58 -13.96
N ARG A 122 5.54 17.69 -13.47
CA ARG A 122 6.74 17.97 -14.29
C ARG A 122 7.83 16.89 -14.22
N ASN A 123 7.83 15.99 -13.23
CA ASN A 123 8.94 15.05 -13.02
C ASN A 123 8.67 13.62 -13.54
N ARG A 124 9.18 13.33 -14.75
CA ARG A 124 9.08 12.01 -15.41
C ARG A 124 9.89 10.90 -14.71
N LEU A 125 11.02 11.20 -14.07
CA LEU A 125 11.89 10.16 -13.47
C LEU A 125 11.25 9.48 -12.26
N VAL A 126 10.55 10.25 -11.44
CA VAL A 126 9.85 9.73 -10.25
C VAL A 126 8.71 8.80 -10.67
N TYR A 127 8.02 9.14 -11.75
CA TYR A 127 6.99 8.28 -12.36
C TYR A 127 7.55 6.92 -12.76
N VAL A 128 8.70 6.90 -13.46
CA VAL A 128 9.32 5.64 -13.93
C VAL A 128 9.74 4.76 -12.74
N VAL A 129 10.44 5.31 -11.75
CA VAL A 129 10.91 4.53 -10.58
C VAL A 129 9.74 3.92 -9.80
N LEU A 130 8.65 4.67 -9.64
CA LEU A 130 7.48 4.19 -8.90
C LEU A 130 6.65 3.18 -9.69
N LEU A 131 6.49 3.40 -11.00
CA LEU A 131 5.86 2.42 -11.86
C LEU A 131 6.64 1.11 -11.85
N SER A 132 7.98 1.18 -11.91
CA SER A 132 8.85 0.02 -11.76
C SER A 132 8.66 -0.69 -10.41
N MET A 133 8.59 0.03 -9.28
CA MET A 133 8.34 -0.60 -7.96
C MET A 133 6.98 -1.32 -7.91
N ILE A 134 5.93 -0.68 -8.44
CA ILE A 134 4.59 -1.26 -8.51
C ILE A 134 4.62 -2.53 -9.36
N THR A 135 5.22 -2.46 -10.56
CA THR A 135 5.29 -3.59 -11.49
C THR A 135 6.13 -4.74 -10.93
N VAL A 136 7.29 -4.47 -10.32
CA VAL A 136 8.13 -5.50 -9.69
C VAL A 136 7.35 -6.20 -8.58
N THR A 137 6.71 -5.43 -7.71
CA THR A 137 6.06 -6.01 -6.54
C THR A 137 4.79 -6.78 -6.93
N ALA A 138 3.97 -6.23 -7.83
CA ALA A 138 2.82 -6.94 -8.38
C ALA A 138 3.24 -8.24 -9.10
N GLY A 139 4.28 -8.16 -9.95
CA GLY A 139 4.83 -9.31 -10.66
C GLY A 139 5.34 -10.40 -9.72
N ALA A 140 6.05 -10.01 -8.66
CA ALA A 140 6.54 -10.93 -7.62
C ALA A 140 5.39 -11.67 -6.92
N PHE A 141 4.34 -10.97 -6.52
CA PHE A 141 3.18 -11.61 -5.89
C PHE A 141 2.43 -12.53 -6.86
N THR A 142 2.20 -12.08 -8.09
CA THR A 142 1.51 -12.89 -9.10
C THR A 142 2.28 -14.16 -9.42
N ILE A 143 3.58 -14.06 -9.69
CA ILE A 143 4.38 -15.23 -10.04
C ILE A 143 4.50 -16.19 -8.86
N TYR A 144 4.63 -15.69 -7.63
CA TYR A 144 4.66 -16.54 -6.44
C TYR A 144 3.37 -17.33 -6.29
N VAL A 145 2.20 -16.70 -6.44
CA VAL A 145 0.92 -17.42 -6.29
C VAL A 145 0.72 -18.48 -7.37
N VAL A 146 1.22 -18.26 -8.57
CA VAL A 146 1.11 -19.22 -9.69
C VAL A 146 2.12 -20.37 -9.54
N GLU A 147 3.38 -20.06 -9.25
CA GLU A 147 4.49 -20.99 -9.37
C GLU A 147 4.85 -21.70 -8.05
N HIS A 148 4.48 -21.17 -6.89
CA HIS A 148 4.95 -21.70 -5.60
C HIS A 148 4.57 -23.17 -5.38
N ASN A 149 3.39 -23.60 -5.85
CA ASN A 149 2.90 -24.97 -5.67
C ASN A 149 3.19 -25.88 -6.88
N ALA A 150 3.90 -25.39 -7.90
CA ALA A 150 4.20 -26.19 -9.09
C ALA A 150 5.38 -27.17 -8.82
N PRO A 151 5.28 -28.45 -9.23
CA PRO A 151 6.40 -29.38 -9.16
C PRO A 151 7.56 -28.88 -10.04
N ASP A 152 8.79 -28.97 -9.54
CA ASP A 152 10.03 -28.44 -10.15
C ASP A 152 10.16 -26.91 -10.26
N SER A 153 9.32 -26.13 -9.55
CA SER A 153 9.46 -24.67 -9.55
C SER A 153 10.72 -24.18 -8.82
N LYS A 154 11.39 -23.17 -9.41
CA LYS A 154 12.49 -22.44 -8.79
C LYS A 154 12.01 -21.32 -7.84
N ILE A 155 10.73 -21.00 -7.85
CA ILE A 155 10.14 -19.94 -7.01
C ILE A 155 9.51 -20.60 -5.80
N THR A 156 10.33 -20.79 -4.75
CA THR A 156 9.91 -21.54 -3.55
C THR A 156 9.51 -20.64 -2.38
N ASN A 157 10.02 -19.41 -2.38
CA ASN A 157 9.75 -18.40 -1.36
C ASN A 157 9.49 -17.04 -2.02
N LEU A 158 8.95 -16.10 -1.25
CA LEU A 158 8.68 -14.75 -1.76
C LEU A 158 9.94 -14.00 -2.22
N GLY A 159 11.09 -14.25 -1.58
CA GLY A 159 12.36 -13.65 -1.98
C GLY A 159 12.77 -14.05 -3.40
N ASP A 160 12.59 -15.32 -3.76
CA ASP A 160 12.83 -15.82 -5.12
C ASP A 160 11.93 -15.10 -6.15
N ALA A 161 10.66 -14.90 -5.79
CA ALA A 161 9.69 -14.23 -6.65
C ALA A 161 10.02 -12.74 -6.85
N PHE A 162 10.44 -12.04 -5.78
CA PHE A 162 10.92 -10.66 -5.86
C PHE A 162 12.18 -10.55 -6.70
N TRP A 163 13.14 -11.46 -6.51
CA TRP A 163 14.36 -11.50 -7.30
C TRP A 163 14.05 -11.68 -8.80
N TRP A 164 13.18 -12.64 -9.12
CA TRP A 164 12.72 -12.87 -10.49
C TRP A 164 12.05 -11.63 -11.10
N ALA A 165 11.17 -10.97 -10.34
CA ALA A 165 10.45 -9.80 -10.83
C ALA A 165 11.39 -8.60 -11.06
N VAL A 166 12.38 -8.38 -10.19
CA VAL A 166 13.40 -7.33 -10.36
C VAL A 166 14.22 -7.57 -11.63
N VAL A 167 14.71 -8.79 -11.82
CA VAL A 167 15.52 -9.19 -12.99
C VAL A 167 14.73 -9.05 -14.29
N THR A 168 13.44 -9.38 -14.26
CA THR A 168 12.55 -9.27 -15.42
C THR A 168 12.27 -7.81 -15.78
N VAL A 169 11.92 -6.97 -14.80
CA VAL A 169 11.65 -5.53 -15.02
C VAL A 169 12.91 -4.77 -15.42
N THR A 170 14.07 -5.14 -14.88
CA THR A 170 15.36 -4.55 -15.27
C THR A 170 15.93 -5.15 -16.56
N THR A 171 15.20 -6.08 -17.20
CA THR A 171 15.59 -6.77 -18.45
C THR A 171 16.91 -7.53 -18.37
N VAL A 172 17.38 -7.88 -17.16
CA VAL A 172 18.60 -8.66 -16.97
C VAL A 172 18.42 -10.07 -17.54
N GLY A 173 17.32 -10.75 -17.19
CA GLY A 173 16.94 -12.08 -17.69
C GLY A 173 18.00 -13.19 -17.46
N TYR A 174 17.76 -14.11 -16.53
CA TYR A 174 18.62 -15.27 -16.28
C TYR A 174 18.17 -16.53 -17.02
#